data_AF-A0ABD4UFW3-F1
#
_entry.id   AF-A0ABD4UFW3-F1
#
_cell.length_a   1.000
_cell.length_b   1.000
_cell.length_c   1.000
_cell.angle_alpha   90.00
_cell.angle_beta   90.00
_cell.angle_gamma   90.00
#
_symmetry.space_group_name_H-M   'P 1'
#
loop_
_entity.id
_entity.type
_entity.pdbx_description
1 polymer ?
#
loop_
_entity_poly.entity_id
_entity_poly.type
_entity_poly.pdbx_seq_one_letter_code
_entity_poly.pdbx_strand_id
1 'polypeptide(L)'
;MTTTVRLTVSQALVRYLAALRAEVVQPDGRTEILPYCGGVFAIFGHGNVAGLGEALHAEKDRLPTFRAHNEQGMANAAVAFAKANFRQRMMAATSSIGPGATNMLTSAALAHVGRLPLLLLPGDVFVSRLPDPVLQQVEDFEQGDVSANDCFRPVTRYFDRITSPGQLLVALPRAIQVMTDPAQCGPVCLALPQDVQTFAYDWPEAFFAPPLIRMRRPPADALELADALDVLKAAKKPLIVAGGGVLYSQAWDALRAFADTHGVPVAESQAGKGSLAWDHPLNLGSIGVTGSPAANRAAAQADVVFAVGTRLQDFTTGSHALYGDATLLSLNVQPFDAGKKRGRQLVADARTGLGQLSAALAGWRADPAWTAASRDQAAAWNARVTELTTRIPTDTLPYDAEVIGAVRDSAADAGLDSARDDLVVCAAGTLPAELHKLWRSGVPGNYHMDYAYSCMGYEVAGGLGAKLARPEREVIVIVGDGSYMMLNAELATSVMLGRKLIVVILDNRGYGCIERLQLNCGGASFNNMLDDCVPEGGERSTIDFAMHARAMGAEAVHVRDIGELRDEMKRARAAKKSQVLVIDTTHRRTTDDGGAWWEVAVPQVSERAGVVDAHRAYLDAKTRQRR
;
A
#
# COMPACT_ATOMS: atom_id res chain seq x y z
N MET A 1 3.55 34.15 -33.80
CA MET A 1 2.71 34.41 -32.61
C MET A 1 2.29 33.06 -32.06
N THR A 2 2.56 32.77 -30.80
CA THR A 2 2.05 31.57 -30.13
C THR A 2 0.54 31.71 -30.00
N THR A 3 -0.23 30.72 -30.46
CA THR A 3 -1.69 30.69 -30.26
C THR A 3 -1.99 30.49 -28.79
N THR A 4 -2.92 31.26 -28.26
CA THR A 4 -3.32 31.22 -26.85
C THR A 4 -4.82 31.06 -26.71
N VAL A 5 -5.24 30.44 -25.60
CA VAL A 5 -6.64 30.33 -25.19
C VAL A 5 -6.81 30.96 -23.80
N ARG A 6 -7.83 31.80 -23.64
CA ARG A 6 -8.12 32.48 -22.38
C ARG A 6 -8.92 31.57 -21.46
N LEU A 7 -8.35 31.19 -20.32
CA LEU A 7 -8.97 30.31 -19.32
C LEU A 7 -8.58 30.76 -17.90
N THR A 8 -9.37 30.41 -16.90
CA THR A 8 -8.95 30.52 -15.48
C THR A 8 -7.86 29.51 -15.14
N VAL A 9 -7.16 29.70 -14.02
CA VAL A 9 -6.17 28.73 -13.51
C VAL A 9 -6.81 27.36 -13.29
N SER A 10 -7.99 27.30 -12.68
CA SER A 10 -8.70 26.03 -12.46
C SER A 10 -9.11 25.36 -13.77
N GLN A 11 -9.63 26.11 -14.74
CA GLN A 11 -9.97 25.58 -16.07
C GLN A 11 -8.74 25.02 -16.79
N ALA A 12 -7.61 25.73 -16.74
CA ALA A 12 -6.37 25.27 -17.35
C ALA A 12 -5.82 24.00 -16.66
N LEU A 13 -5.82 23.97 -15.32
CA LEU A 13 -5.40 22.81 -14.54
C LEU A 13 -6.23 21.57 -14.90
N VAL A 14 -7.56 21.68 -14.86
CA VAL A 14 -8.46 20.56 -15.13
C VAL A 14 -8.34 20.09 -16.59
N ARG A 15 -8.29 21.03 -17.55
CA ARG A 15 -8.12 20.69 -18.97
C ARG A 15 -6.79 19.99 -19.25
N TYR A 16 -5.72 20.40 -18.58
CA TYR A 16 -4.42 19.70 -18.65
C TYR A 16 -4.53 18.27 -18.11
N LEU A 17 -5.11 18.09 -16.91
CA LEU A 17 -5.29 16.76 -16.31
C LEU A 17 -6.13 15.84 -17.20
N ALA A 18 -7.22 16.35 -17.79
CA ALA A 18 -8.08 15.62 -18.72
C ALA A 18 -7.37 15.23 -20.03
N ALA A 19 -6.34 15.98 -20.43
CA ALA A 19 -5.55 15.72 -21.63
C ALA A 19 -4.45 14.67 -21.42
N LEU A 20 -3.99 14.42 -20.19
CA LEU A 20 -2.89 13.49 -19.93
C LEU A 20 -3.25 12.06 -20.37
N ARG A 21 -2.32 11.43 -21.09
CA ARG A 21 -2.39 10.03 -21.50
C ARG A 21 -1.13 9.30 -21.08
N ALA A 22 -1.26 8.04 -20.71
CA ALA A 22 -0.16 7.15 -20.37
C ALA A 22 -0.27 5.84 -21.15
N GLU A 23 0.88 5.33 -21.57
CA GLU A 23 1.04 3.95 -22.03
C GLU A 23 1.02 3.03 -20.81
N VAL A 24 -0.03 2.21 -20.70
CA VAL A 24 -0.29 1.33 -19.55
C VAL A 24 -0.15 -0.11 -20.00
N VAL A 25 0.70 -0.85 -19.32
CA VAL A 25 0.89 -2.29 -19.51
C VAL A 25 0.02 -3.04 -18.50
N GLN A 26 -0.86 -3.87 -19.01
CA GLN A 26 -1.74 -4.74 -18.24
C GLN A 26 -0.97 -5.96 -17.71
N PRO A 27 -1.47 -6.65 -16.66
CA PRO A 27 -0.81 -7.85 -16.13
C PRO A 27 -0.59 -8.98 -17.15
N ASP A 28 -1.42 -9.05 -18.20
CA ASP A 28 -1.32 -10.01 -19.31
C ASP A 28 -0.28 -9.60 -20.37
N GLY A 29 0.40 -8.47 -20.20
CA GLY A 29 1.39 -7.92 -21.12
C GLY A 29 0.83 -7.02 -22.22
N ARG A 30 -0.50 -6.91 -22.36
CA ARG A 30 -1.13 -5.99 -23.33
C ARG A 30 -0.84 -4.55 -22.95
N THR A 31 -0.59 -3.72 -23.96
CA THR A 31 -0.35 -2.28 -23.79
C THR A 31 -1.51 -1.47 -24.33
N GLU A 32 -1.98 -0.49 -23.55
CA GLU A 32 -3.11 0.38 -23.88
C GLU A 32 -2.77 1.84 -23.59
N ILE A 33 -3.34 2.77 -24.35
CA ILE A 33 -3.25 4.21 -24.05
C ILE A 33 -4.48 4.61 -23.25
N LEU A 34 -4.28 4.95 -21.98
CA LEU A 34 -5.35 5.32 -21.05
C LEU A 34 -5.15 6.74 -20.50
N PRO A 35 -6.20 7.38 -19.97
CA PRO A 35 -6.04 8.60 -19.18
C PRO A 35 -5.10 8.36 -17.98
N TYR A 36 -4.07 9.19 -17.85
CA TYR A 36 -3.14 9.08 -16.71
C TYR A 36 -3.84 9.46 -15.41
N CYS A 37 -4.57 10.59 -15.41
CA CYS A 37 -5.46 10.95 -14.32
C CYS A 37 -6.79 10.22 -14.49
N GLY A 38 -7.06 9.24 -13.63
CA GLY A 38 -8.28 8.42 -13.66
C GLY A 38 -9.53 9.13 -13.12
N GLY A 39 -9.36 10.31 -12.51
CA GLY A 39 -10.42 11.11 -11.92
C GLY A 39 -9.94 11.99 -10.77
N VAL A 40 -10.85 12.81 -10.26
CA VAL A 40 -10.60 13.73 -9.14
C VAL A 40 -11.60 13.44 -8.04
N PHE A 41 -11.12 13.09 -6.84
CA PHE A 41 -11.96 13.10 -5.65
C PHE A 41 -12.10 14.54 -5.14
N ALA A 42 -13.33 14.96 -4.86
CA ALA A 42 -13.62 16.32 -4.43
C ALA A 42 -14.60 16.34 -3.26
N ILE A 43 -14.21 17.05 -2.19
CA ILE A 43 -15.14 17.63 -1.23
C ILE A 43 -15.07 19.15 -1.44
N PHE A 44 -16.20 19.73 -1.82
CA PHE A 44 -16.29 21.14 -2.14
C PHE A 44 -16.57 21.97 -0.89
N GLY A 45 -15.84 23.07 -0.75
CA GLY A 45 -16.11 24.17 0.17
C GLY A 45 -15.73 25.49 -0.48
N HIS A 46 -15.86 26.61 0.24
CA HIS A 46 -15.54 27.93 -0.33
C HIS A 46 -14.10 28.02 -0.89
N GLY A 47 -13.18 27.23 -0.33
CA GLY A 47 -11.77 27.15 -0.75
C GLY A 47 -11.52 26.64 -2.16
N ASN A 48 -12.44 25.89 -2.77
CA ASN A 48 -12.23 25.26 -4.09
C ASN A 48 -13.46 25.25 -5.00
N VAL A 49 -14.69 25.40 -4.47
CA VAL A 49 -15.93 25.20 -5.23
C VAL A 49 -16.10 26.18 -6.40
N ALA A 50 -15.76 27.46 -6.19
CA ALA A 50 -16.00 28.50 -7.17
C ALA A 50 -15.05 28.39 -8.38
N GLY A 51 -13.81 27.95 -8.16
CA GLY A 51 -12.82 27.74 -9.21
C GLY A 51 -12.80 26.32 -9.73
N LEU A 52 -12.34 25.37 -8.91
CA LEU A 52 -12.24 23.96 -9.32
C LEU A 52 -13.60 23.30 -9.59
N GLY A 53 -14.65 23.64 -8.82
CA GLY A 53 -15.97 23.05 -9.03
C GLY A 53 -16.56 23.38 -10.41
N GLU A 54 -16.42 24.63 -10.86
CA GLU A 54 -16.79 25.05 -12.22
C GLU A 54 -16.00 24.29 -13.29
N ALA A 55 -14.68 24.26 -13.14
CA ALA A 55 -13.78 23.66 -14.12
C ALA A 55 -13.99 22.14 -14.25
N LEU A 56 -14.14 21.44 -13.11
CA LEU A 56 -14.40 20.00 -13.07
C LEU A 56 -15.76 19.65 -13.68
N HIS A 57 -16.79 20.47 -13.44
CA HIS A 57 -18.10 20.26 -14.06
C HIS A 57 -18.06 20.41 -15.59
N ALA A 58 -17.24 21.31 -16.11
CA ALA A 58 -17.07 21.54 -17.55
C ALA A 58 -16.36 20.36 -18.26
N GLU A 59 -15.40 19.71 -17.60
CA GLU A 59 -14.62 18.58 -18.16
C GLU A 59 -15.11 17.19 -17.70
N LYS A 60 -16.28 17.10 -17.06
CA LYS A 60 -16.78 15.89 -16.39
C LYS A 60 -16.86 14.62 -17.27
N ASP A 61 -17.05 14.79 -18.58
CA ASP A 61 -17.13 13.68 -19.53
C ASP A 61 -15.76 13.09 -19.87
N ARG A 62 -14.68 13.86 -19.67
CA ARG A 62 -13.28 13.48 -19.95
C ARG A 62 -12.49 13.17 -18.69
N LEU A 63 -12.81 13.85 -17.59
CA LEU A 63 -12.18 13.68 -16.27
C LEU A 63 -13.29 13.55 -15.20
N PRO A 64 -13.62 12.32 -14.78
CA PRO A 64 -14.71 12.12 -13.83
C PRO A 64 -14.35 12.68 -12.45
N THR A 65 -15.34 13.30 -11.81
CA THR A 65 -15.23 13.78 -10.43
C THR A 65 -16.00 12.85 -9.51
N PHE A 66 -15.37 12.42 -8.41
CA PHE A 66 -15.95 11.52 -7.43
C PHE A 66 -16.13 12.24 -6.09
N ARG A 67 -17.25 11.96 -5.42
CA ARG A 67 -17.49 12.39 -4.05
C ARG A 67 -17.13 11.25 -3.09
N ALA A 68 -16.51 11.62 -1.98
CA ALA A 68 -16.28 10.80 -0.79
C ALA A 68 -16.94 11.46 0.43
N HIS A 69 -16.80 10.86 1.61
CA HIS A 69 -17.38 11.38 2.86
C HIS A 69 -16.32 11.96 3.82
N ASN A 70 -15.04 11.69 3.56
CA ASN A 70 -13.92 12.25 4.33
C ASN A 70 -12.70 12.48 3.42
N GLU A 71 -11.94 13.56 3.61
CA GLU A 71 -10.80 13.89 2.75
C GLU A 71 -9.64 12.89 2.87
N GLN A 72 -9.38 12.31 4.05
CA GLN A 72 -8.43 11.19 4.19
C GLN A 72 -8.93 9.97 3.40
N GLY A 73 -10.22 9.66 3.50
CA GLY A 73 -10.83 8.53 2.78
C GLY A 73 -10.70 8.67 1.27
N MET A 74 -11.02 9.84 0.72
CA MET A 74 -10.94 10.13 -0.71
C MET A 74 -9.49 10.08 -1.23
N ALA A 75 -8.54 10.62 -0.46
CA ALA A 75 -7.14 10.57 -0.81
C ALA A 75 -6.57 9.15 -0.70
N ASN A 76 -6.97 8.36 0.30
CA ASN A 76 -6.61 6.94 0.41
C ASN A 76 -7.15 6.12 -0.78
N ALA A 77 -8.37 6.39 -1.24
CA ALA A 77 -8.91 5.76 -2.45
C ALA A 77 -8.09 6.11 -3.70
N ALA A 78 -7.69 7.37 -3.86
CA ALA A 78 -6.80 7.80 -4.94
C ALA A 78 -5.43 7.09 -4.89
N VAL A 79 -4.84 6.95 -3.70
CA VAL A 79 -3.58 6.20 -3.50
C VAL A 79 -3.73 4.74 -3.87
N ALA A 80 -4.82 4.10 -3.43
CA ALA A 80 -5.09 2.71 -3.75
C ALA A 80 -5.32 2.49 -5.24
N PHE A 81 -6.02 3.41 -5.91
CA PHE A 81 -6.18 3.37 -7.36
C PHE A 81 -4.83 3.38 -8.07
N ALA A 82 -3.91 4.25 -7.65
CA ALA A 82 -2.57 4.33 -8.22
C ALA A 82 -1.76 3.05 -7.98
N LYS A 83 -1.81 2.52 -6.75
CA LYS A 83 -1.12 1.28 -6.37
C LYS A 83 -1.63 0.06 -7.14
N ALA A 84 -2.95 -0.08 -7.27
CA ALA A 84 -3.56 -1.17 -8.04
C ALA A 84 -3.21 -1.08 -9.54
N ASN A 85 -2.95 0.12 -10.06
CA ASN A 85 -2.42 0.36 -11.40
C ASN A 85 -0.88 0.26 -11.51
N PHE A 86 -0.19 -0.22 -10.48
CA PHE A 86 1.28 -0.29 -10.43
C PHE A 86 1.96 1.06 -10.73
N ARG A 87 1.37 2.17 -10.26
CA ARG A 87 1.79 3.57 -10.49
C ARG A 87 1.66 4.09 -11.91
N GLN A 88 1.11 3.30 -12.84
CA GLN A 88 0.97 3.70 -14.25
C GLN A 88 -0.11 4.77 -14.45
N ARG A 89 -1.01 4.92 -13.48
CA ARG A 89 -2.10 5.89 -13.46
C ARG A 89 -2.22 6.47 -12.05
N MET A 90 -2.83 7.64 -11.94
CA MET A 90 -3.05 8.34 -10.66
C MET A 90 -4.45 8.95 -10.60
N MET A 91 -4.82 9.44 -9.42
CA MET A 91 -5.98 10.30 -9.22
C MET A 91 -5.56 11.53 -8.41
N ALA A 92 -6.35 12.59 -8.51
CA ALA A 92 -6.20 13.78 -7.69
C ALA A 92 -7.24 13.82 -6.56
N ALA A 93 -6.94 14.54 -5.48
CA ALA A 93 -7.87 14.85 -4.41
C ALA A 93 -7.86 16.36 -4.12
N THR A 94 -9.03 16.98 -4.08
CA THR A 94 -9.20 18.40 -3.75
C THR A 94 -10.12 18.60 -2.55
N SER A 95 -9.73 19.54 -1.70
CA SER A 95 -10.47 19.99 -0.52
C SER A 95 -10.64 21.51 -0.55
N SER A 96 -11.49 22.02 0.34
CA SER A 96 -11.42 23.43 0.75
C SER A 96 -10.05 23.77 1.38
N ILE A 97 -9.94 24.96 1.95
CA ILE A 97 -8.84 25.41 2.81
C ILE A 97 -8.93 24.77 4.21
N GLY A 98 -7.84 24.85 4.98
CA GLY A 98 -7.85 24.64 6.44
C GLY A 98 -8.11 23.18 6.82
N PRO A 99 -9.18 22.85 7.55
CA PRO A 99 -9.41 21.50 8.06
C PRO A 99 -9.51 20.44 6.95
N GLY A 100 -10.13 20.78 5.81
CA GLY A 100 -10.22 19.86 4.67
C GLY A 100 -8.83 19.54 4.10
N ALA A 101 -7.93 20.53 4.08
CA ALA A 101 -6.55 20.33 3.67
C ALA A 101 -5.79 19.46 4.69
N THR A 102 -5.86 19.78 5.98
CA THR A 102 -5.15 19.00 7.01
C THR A 102 -5.64 17.56 7.11
N ASN A 103 -6.91 17.28 6.80
CA ASN A 103 -7.44 15.92 6.73
C ASN A 103 -6.76 15.04 5.68
N MET A 104 -6.11 15.61 4.65
CA MET A 104 -5.37 14.82 3.63
C MET A 104 -3.92 14.50 4.02
N LEU A 105 -3.40 15.03 5.14
CA LEU A 105 -1.98 14.89 5.52
C LEU A 105 -1.59 13.42 5.76
N THR A 106 -2.44 12.64 6.41
CA THR A 106 -2.20 11.21 6.65
C THR A 106 -2.05 10.45 5.34
N SER A 107 -2.92 10.72 4.36
CA SER A 107 -2.84 10.11 3.03
C SER A 107 -1.62 10.56 2.25
N ALA A 108 -1.19 11.82 2.41
CA ALA A 108 0.07 12.31 1.85
C ALA A 108 1.25 11.53 2.45
N ALA A 109 1.33 11.39 3.78
CA ALA A 109 2.39 10.62 4.43
C ALA A 109 2.40 9.15 3.97
N LEU A 110 1.23 8.51 3.89
CA LEU A 110 1.06 7.16 3.39
C LEU A 110 1.60 7.03 1.95
N ALA A 111 1.17 7.90 1.04
CA ALA A 111 1.65 7.92 -0.34
C ALA A 111 3.15 8.19 -0.43
N HIS A 112 3.69 9.05 0.43
CA HIS A 112 5.12 9.40 0.45
C HIS A 112 5.98 8.21 0.83
N VAL A 113 5.59 7.50 1.90
CA VAL A 113 6.30 6.31 2.39
C VAL A 113 6.13 5.13 1.42
N GLY A 114 4.94 4.98 0.83
CA GLY A 114 4.65 3.99 -0.20
C GLY A 114 5.23 4.30 -1.59
N ARG A 115 5.72 5.53 -1.80
CA ARG A 115 6.16 6.09 -3.10
C ARG A 115 5.08 5.96 -4.18
N LEU A 116 3.86 6.37 -3.86
CA LEU A 116 2.70 6.26 -4.73
C LEU A 116 2.32 7.64 -5.27
N PRO A 117 1.96 7.76 -6.56
CA PRO A 117 1.57 9.04 -7.12
C PRO A 117 0.18 9.43 -6.64
N LEU A 118 0.07 10.65 -6.13
CA LEU A 118 -1.15 11.29 -5.65
C LEU A 118 -1.02 12.79 -5.88
N LEU A 119 -1.98 13.41 -6.54
CA LEU A 119 -2.02 14.87 -6.71
C LEU A 119 -3.00 15.49 -5.71
N LEU A 120 -2.48 16.28 -4.78
CA LEU A 120 -3.25 17.02 -3.79
C LEU A 120 -3.45 18.45 -4.28
N LEU A 121 -4.70 18.90 -4.28
CA LEU A 121 -5.12 20.22 -4.75
C LEU A 121 -5.95 20.93 -3.66
N PRO A 122 -5.38 21.20 -2.46
CA PRO A 122 -6.11 21.92 -1.42
C PRO A 122 -6.31 23.39 -1.82
N GLY A 123 -7.47 23.94 -1.48
CA GLY A 123 -7.67 25.39 -1.48
C GLY A 123 -6.71 26.08 -0.50
N ASP A 124 -6.40 27.35 -0.74
CA ASP A 124 -5.52 28.16 0.11
C ASP A 124 -6.11 29.56 0.39
N VAL A 125 -5.42 30.32 1.25
CA VAL A 125 -5.72 31.72 1.54
C VAL A 125 -5.69 32.59 0.28
N PHE A 126 -6.26 33.78 0.35
CA PHE A 126 -6.23 34.73 -0.76
C PHE A 126 -4.83 35.32 -0.92
N VAL A 127 -4.30 35.37 -2.15
CA VAL A 127 -3.03 36.07 -2.40
C VAL A 127 -3.18 37.57 -2.14
N SER A 128 -4.35 38.12 -2.46
CA SER A 128 -4.65 39.53 -2.27
C SER A 128 -4.70 39.97 -0.79
N ARG A 129 -4.96 39.03 0.13
CA ARG A 129 -5.18 39.28 1.57
C ARG A 129 -6.27 40.30 1.93
N LEU A 130 -7.02 40.80 0.94
CA LEU A 130 -8.12 41.74 1.16
C LEU A 130 -9.22 41.18 2.08
N PRO A 131 -9.57 39.87 2.03
CA PRO A 131 -10.56 39.32 2.94
C PRO A 131 -9.96 38.77 4.25
N ASP A 132 -8.67 39.03 4.54
CA ASP A 132 -8.02 38.43 5.70
C ASP A 132 -8.63 38.93 7.04
N PRO A 133 -8.73 38.05 8.06
CA PRO A 133 -8.53 36.61 7.95
C PRO A 133 -9.70 35.94 7.21
N VAL A 134 -9.41 35.07 6.25
CA VAL A 134 -10.45 34.27 5.59
C VAL A 134 -10.91 33.16 6.53
N LEU A 135 -12.20 32.80 6.47
CA LEU A 135 -12.72 31.62 7.16
C LEU A 135 -11.83 30.39 6.88
N GLN A 136 -11.51 29.60 7.92
CA GLN A 136 -10.62 28.43 7.88
C GLN A 136 -9.12 28.71 7.63
N GLN A 137 -8.67 29.96 7.64
CA GLN A 137 -7.25 30.32 7.69
C GLN A 137 -6.63 29.96 9.05
N VAL A 138 -5.36 29.53 9.05
CA VAL A 138 -4.56 29.47 10.27
C VAL A 138 -4.12 30.91 10.58
N GLU A 139 -4.66 31.47 11.66
CA GLU A 139 -4.23 32.79 12.14
C GLU A 139 -2.94 32.64 12.95
N ASP A 140 -1.82 33.03 12.35
CA ASP A 140 -0.50 33.00 12.96
C ASP A 140 -0.06 34.44 13.33
N PHE A 141 0.37 34.63 14.59
CA PHE A 141 0.75 35.95 15.12
C PHE A 141 2.17 36.38 14.69
N GLU A 142 3.00 35.45 14.22
CA GLU A 142 4.40 35.67 13.87
C GLU A 142 4.61 35.79 12.36
N GLN A 143 3.81 35.08 11.55
CA GLN A 143 4.02 34.91 10.11
C GLN A 143 2.72 35.08 9.31
N GLY A 144 2.65 36.14 8.49
CA GLY A 144 1.46 36.46 7.70
C GLY A 144 1.27 35.64 6.41
N ASP A 145 2.20 34.75 6.05
CA ASP A 145 2.17 33.94 4.83
C ASP A 145 2.03 32.43 5.09
N VAL A 146 2.07 32.01 6.35
CA VAL A 146 1.85 30.61 6.74
C VAL A 146 0.40 30.22 6.49
N SER A 147 0.18 29.03 5.92
CA SER A 147 -1.14 28.43 5.85
C SER A 147 -1.11 26.95 6.25
N ALA A 148 -2.29 26.37 6.48
CA ALA A 148 -2.43 24.95 6.77
C ALA A 148 -1.73 24.05 5.72
N ASN A 149 -1.58 24.54 4.49
CA ASN A 149 -0.95 23.79 3.40
C ASN A 149 0.57 23.64 3.56
N ASP A 150 1.25 24.48 4.37
CA ASP A 150 2.69 24.30 4.62
C ASP A 150 3.01 22.98 5.34
N CYS A 151 2.02 22.38 6.02
CA CYS A 151 2.11 21.03 6.59
C CYS A 151 2.34 19.92 5.55
N PHE A 152 2.05 20.15 4.25
CA PHE A 152 2.29 19.16 3.20
C PHE A 152 3.76 19.04 2.79
N ARG A 153 4.58 20.06 3.05
CA ARG A 153 5.99 20.09 2.65
C ARG A 153 6.79 18.84 3.09
N PRO A 154 6.73 18.39 4.37
CA PRO A 154 7.49 17.21 4.80
C PRO A 154 6.94 15.88 4.24
N VAL A 155 5.68 15.85 3.82
CA VAL A 155 4.97 14.62 3.41
C VAL A 155 4.67 14.58 1.90
N THR A 156 5.30 15.45 1.12
CA THR A 156 5.20 15.46 -0.35
C THR A 156 6.59 15.42 -0.99
N ARG A 157 6.66 14.89 -2.23
CA ARG A 157 7.90 14.92 -3.05
C ARG A 157 8.09 16.26 -3.72
N TYR A 158 6.99 16.96 -3.96
CA TYR A 158 6.97 18.30 -4.50
C TYR A 158 5.78 19.05 -3.91
N PHE A 159 6.06 20.24 -3.40
CA PHE A 159 5.06 21.19 -2.91
C PHE A 159 5.26 22.49 -3.67
N ASP A 160 4.16 23.07 -4.15
CA ASP A 160 4.15 24.41 -4.72
C ASP A 160 2.85 25.13 -4.35
N ARG A 161 2.89 26.47 -4.30
CA ARG A 161 1.72 27.32 -4.02
C ARG A 161 1.52 28.26 -5.19
N ILE A 162 0.41 28.07 -5.90
CA ILE A 162 0.12 28.79 -7.15
C ILE A 162 -0.43 30.17 -6.82
N THR A 163 0.48 31.12 -6.59
CA THR A 163 0.17 32.52 -6.27
C THR A 163 -0.02 33.42 -7.51
N SER A 164 0.28 32.90 -8.70
CA SER A 164 0.05 33.60 -9.98
C SER A 164 -0.22 32.59 -11.11
N PRO A 165 -1.10 32.89 -12.10
CA PRO A 165 -1.46 31.94 -13.14
C PRO A 165 -0.27 31.33 -13.90
N GLY A 166 0.73 32.14 -14.25
CA GLY A 166 1.89 31.68 -15.02
C GLY A 166 2.72 30.59 -14.33
N GLN A 167 2.65 30.46 -12.99
CA GLN A 167 3.37 29.42 -12.25
C GLN A 167 2.89 28.01 -12.61
N LEU A 168 1.62 27.85 -12.97
CA LEU A 168 1.05 26.54 -13.31
C LEU A 168 1.71 25.93 -14.56
N LEU A 169 2.21 26.77 -15.49
CA LEU A 169 2.95 26.32 -16.68
C LEU A 169 4.22 25.53 -16.33
N VAL A 170 4.79 25.75 -15.14
CA VAL A 170 6.00 25.07 -14.65
C VAL A 170 5.65 24.02 -13.61
N ALA A 171 4.81 24.38 -12.64
CA ALA A 171 4.51 23.55 -11.49
C ALA A 171 3.76 22.27 -11.87
N LEU A 172 2.78 22.34 -12.79
CA LEU A 172 1.98 21.17 -13.15
C LEU A 172 2.77 20.13 -13.98
N PRO A 173 3.54 20.51 -15.03
CA PRO A 173 4.43 19.55 -15.70
C PRO A 173 5.47 18.93 -14.76
N ARG A 174 6.04 19.71 -13.84
CA ARG A 174 6.97 19.21 -12.83
C ARG A 174 6.30 18.23 -11.86
N ALA A 175 5.06 18.50 -11.45
CA ALA A 175 4.26 17.58 -10.64
C ALA A 175 4.09 16.22 -11.34
N ILE A 176 3.74 16.23 -12.64
CA ILE A 176 3.61 15.00 -13.43
C ILE A 176 4.97 14.28 -13.55
N GLN A 177 6.06 15.01 -13.79
CA GLN A 177 7.40 14.43 -13.84
C GLN A 177 7.77 13.71 -12.53
N VAL A 178 7.53 14.34 -11.38
CA VAL A 178 7.79 13.75 -10.07
C VAL A 178 6.97 12.48 -9.86
N MET A 179 5.67 12.51 -10.18
CA MET A 179 4.78 11.36 -10.00
C MET A 179 5.07 10.20 -10.96
N THR A 180 5.68 10.45 -12.11
CA THR A 180 5.98 9.43 -13.13
C THR A 180 7.43 8.93 -13.10
N ASP A 181 8.33 9.62 -12.39
CA ASP A 181 9.72 9.19 -12.24
C ASP A 181 9.83 7.98 -11.28
N PRO A 182 10.46 6.87 -11.70
CA PRO A 182 10.52 5.65 -10.88
C PRO A 182 11.24 5.83 -9.53
N ALA A 183 12.21 6.75 -9.43
CA ALA A 183 12.99 6.99 -8.23
C ALA A 183 12.37 8.07 -7.33
N GLN A 184 11.76 9.10 -7.92
CA GLN A 184 11.17 10.25 -7.20
C GLN A 184 9.67 10.11 -6.91
N CYS A 185 8.99 9.11 -7.49
CA CYS A 185 7.54 8.92 -7.35
C CYS A 185 7.06 9.04 -5.91
N GLY A 186 6.00 9.83 -5.74
CA GLY A 186 5.30 10.06 -4.49
C GLY A 186 4.25 11.16 -4.65
N PRO A 187 3.62 11.59 -3.54
CA PRO A 187 2.56 12.57 -3.56
C PRO A 187 3.12 13.97 -3.86
N VAL A 188 2.32 14.76 -4.57
CA VAL A 188 2.60 16.15 -4.91
C VAL A 188 1.44 17.00 -4.41
N CYS A 189 1.74 18.16 -3.84
CA CYS A 189 0.74 19.15 -3.46
C CYS A 189 0.93 20.45 -4.25
N LEU A 190 -0.12 20.86 -4.96
CA LEU A 190 -0.21 22.19 -5.56
C LEU A 190 -1.32 22.93 -4.81
N ALA A 191 -0.93 23.79 -3.88
CA ALA A 191 -1.86 24.61 -3.11
C ALA A 191 -2.44 25.73 -3.99
N LEU A 192 -3.76 25.92 -3.90
CA LEU A 192 -4.52 26.78 -4.81
C LEU A 192 -5.23 27.91 -4.04
N PRO A 193 -4.60 29.09 -3.90
CA PRO A 193 -5.26 30.31 -3.43
C PRO A 193 -6.61 30.54 -4.10
N GLN A 194 -7.62 30.88 -3.29
CA GLN A 194 -9.01 31.01 -3.73
C GLN A 194 -9.20 32.00 -4.88
N ASP A 195 -8.57 33.18 -4.79
CA ASP A 195 -8.60 34.19 -5.84
C ASP A 195 -7.88 33.71 -7.10
N VAL A 196 -6.67 33.16 -6.96
CA VAL A 196 -5.86 32.72 -8.10
C VAL A 196 -6.54 31.63 -8.93
N GLN A 197 -7.31 30.73 -8.32
CA GLN A 197 -8.11 29.73 -9.04
C GLN A 197 -9.00 30.36 -10.12
N THR A 198 -9.49 31.57 -9.89
CA THR A 198 -10.42 32.30 -10.76
C THR A 198 -9.74 33.25 -11.74
N PHE A 199 -8.44 33.53 -11.58
CA PHE A 199 -7.73 34.47 -12.44
C PHE A 199 -7.59 33.94 -13.86
N ALA A 200 -8.03 34.74 -14.83
CA ALA A 200 -7.89 34.44 -16.25
C ALA A 200 -6.47 34.72 -16.74
N TYR A 201 -5.98 33.85 -17.61
CA TYR A 201 -4.67 33.98 -18.25
C TYR A 201 -4.74 33.49 -19.70
N ASP A 202 -3.88 34.02 -20.56
CA ASP A 202 -3.75 33.60 -21.95
C ASP A 202 -2.77 32.42 -22.04
N TRP A 203 -3.30 31.20 -21.99
CA TRP A 203 -2.53 29.97 -21.95
C TRP A 203 -2.06 29.57 -23.35
N PRO A 204 -0.79 29.20 -23.55
CA PRO A 204 -0.36 28.61 -24.82
C PRO A 204 -1.18 27.35 -25.13
N GLU A 205 -1.74 27.22 -26.33
CA GLU A 205 -2.56 26.04 -26.69
C GLU A 205 -1.78 24.72 -26.54
N ALA A 206 -0.46 24.76 -26.80
CA ALA A 206 0.44 23.63 -26.65
C ALA A 206 0.50 23.07 -25.21
N PHE A 207 0.14 23.86 -24.20
CA PHE A 207 0.07 23.39 -22.81
C PHE A 207 -0.96 22.27 -22.65
N PHE A 208 -2.04 22.27 -23.45
CA PHE A 208 -3.12 21.28 -23.39
C PHE A 208 -2.88 20.06 -24.31
N ALA A 209 -1.69 19.96 -24.90
CA ALA A 209 -1.24 18.81 -25.68
C ALA A 209 0.01 18.17 -25.05
N PRO A 210 -0.07 17.70 -23.78
CA PRO A 210 1.08 17.08 -23.13
C PRO A 210 1.50 15.80 -23.89
N PRO A 211 2.81 15.48 -23.91
CA PRO A 211 3.29 14.27 -24.55
C PRO A 211 2.73 13.02 -23.86
N LEU A 212 2.60 11.93 -24.62
CA LEU A 212 2.24 10.62 -24.08
C LEU A 212 3.26 10.20 -23.01
N ILE A 213 2.76 9.89 -21.80
CA ILE A 213 3.59 9.44 -20.68
C ILE A 213 4.00 7.99 -20.92
N ARG A 214 5.30 7.71 -20.78
CA ARG A 214 5.88 6.37 -20.75
C ARG A 214 6.74 6.20 -19.52
N MET A 215 6.50 5.16 -18.75
CA MET A 215 7.27 4.88 -17.53
C MET A 215 8.69 4.45 -17.91
N ARG A 216 9.69 5.18 -17.40
CA ARG A 216 11.10 4.94 -17.72
C ARG A 216 11.60 3.68 -17.01
N ARG A 217 12.49 2.95 -17.68
CA ARG A 217 13.20 1.78 -17.12
C ARG A 217 14.72 1.95 -17.29
N PRO A 218 15.39 2.74 -16.44
CA PRO A 218 16.83 3.00 -16.55
C PRO A 218 17.65 1.69 -16.44
N PRO A 219 18.65 1.48 -17.31
CA PRO A 219 19.59 0.36 -17.19
C PRO A 219 20.63 0.60 -16.09
N ALA A 220 21.33 -0.45 -15.69
CA ALA A 220 22.44 -0.37 -14.76
C ALA A 220 23.67 0.33 -15.36
N ASP A 221 24.44 1.00 -14.51
CA ASP A 221 25.82 1.39 -14.81
C ASP A 221 26.69 0.14 -15.03
N ALA A 222 27.67 0.24 -15.93
CA ALA A 222 28.49 -0.89 -16.33
C ALA A 222 29.39 -1.43 -15.21
N LEU A 223 29.91 -0.55 -14.33
CA LEU A 223 30.77 -0.95 -13.21
C LEU A 223 29.95 -1.61 -12.10
N GLU A 224 28.80 -1.01 -11.76
CA GLU A 224 27.87 -1.62 -10.78
C GLU A 224 27.37 -2.99 -11.26
N LEU A 225 27.10 -3.13 -12.57
CA LEU A 225 26.72 -4.41 -13.16
C LEU A 225 27.85 -5.43 -13.06
N ALA A 226 29.10 -5.05 -13.34
CA ALA A 226 30.25 -5.94 -13.21
C ALA A 226 30.43 -6.42 -11.77
N ASP A 227 30.39 -5.51 -10.79
CA ASP A 227 30.48 -5.82 -9.36
C ASP A 227 29.34 -6.77 -8.92
N ALA A 228 28.11 -6.53 -9.38
CA ALA A 228 26.96 -7.39 -9.10
C ALA A 228 27.14 -8.80 -9.66
N LEU A 229 27.72 -8.92 -10.86
CA LEU A 229 28.00 -10.22 -11.50
C LEU A 229 29.06 -10.99 -10.73
N ASP A 230 30.10 -10.34 -10.24
CA ASP A 230 31.14 -11.00 -9.43
C ASP A 230 30.57 -11.54 -8.12
N VAL A 231 29.70 -10.78 -7.45
CA VAL A 231 28.98 -11.24 -6.25
C VAL A 231 28.12 -12.46 -6.55
N LEU A 232 27.31 -12.42 -7.61
CA LEU A 232 26.39 -13.52 -7.93
C LEU A 232 27.13 -14.77 -8.42
N LYS A 233 28.18 -14.63 -9.24
CA LYS A 233 28.98 -15.79 -9.70
C LYS A 233 29.65 -16.54 -8.56
N ALA A 234 30.03 -15.84 -7.49
CA ALA A 234 30.62 -16.45 -6.30
C ALA A 234 29.58 -17.08 -5.36
N ALA A 235 28.29 -16.74 -5.51
CA ALA A 235 27.23 -17.21 -4.62
C ALA A 235 26.91 -18.69 -4.84
N LYS A 236 26.74 -19.43 -3.75
CA LYS A 236 26.28 -20.83 -3.73
C LYS A 236 24.86 -20.95 -3.20
N LYS A 237 24.51 -20.16 -2.18
CA LYS A 237 23.20 -20.12 -1.53
C LYS A 237 22.52 -18.74 -1.67
N PRO A 238 22.34 -18.22 -2.90
CA PRO A 238 21.67 -16.95 -3.10
C PRO A 238 20.19 -17.04 -2.73
N LEU A 239 19.64 -15.97 -2.18
CA LEU A 239 18.21 -15.78 -1.95
C LEU A 239 17.77 -14.44 -2.54
N ILE A 240 16.73 -14.43 -3.37
CA ILE A 240 16.10 -13.19 -3.82
C ILE A 240 15.10 -12.72 -2.77
N VAL A 241 15.16 -11.42 -2.41
CA VAL A 241 14.11 -10.74 -1.65
C VAL A 241 13.37 -9.78 -2.58
N ALA A 242 12.17 -10.17 -3.01
CA ALA A 242 11.35 -9.42 -3.93
C ALA A 242 10.57 -8.30 -3.22
N GLY A 243 10.79 -7.07 -3.66
CA GLY A 243 10.11 -5.87 -3.20
C GLY A 243 9.01 -5.37 -4.13
N GLY A 244 8.27 -4.35 -3.70
CA GLY A 244 7.23 -3.73 -4.53
C GLY A 244 7.76 -3.11 -5.82
N GLY A 245 9.06 -2.79 -5.89
CA GLY A 245 9.72 -2.37 -7.14
C GLY A 245 9.64 -3.40 -8.25
N VAL A 246 9.54 -4.70 -7.93
CA VAL A 246 9.27 -5.75 -8.93
C VAL A 246 7.89 -5.54 -9.56
N LEU A 247 6.85 -5.32 -8.76
CA LEU A 247 5.50 -5.05 -9.26
C LEU A 247 5.42 -3.73 -10.04
N TYR A 248 6.00 -2.65 -9.52
CA TYR A 248 5.95 -1.33 -10.19
C TYR A 248 6.72 -1.29 -11.51
N SER A 249 7.84 -2.02 -11.60
CA SER A 249 8.59 -2.22 -12.84
C SER A 249 7.89 -3.18 -13.81
N GLN A 250 6.93 -3.96 -13.30
CA GLN A 250 6.28 -5.10 -13.93
C GLN A 250 7.27 -6.24 -14.22
N ALA A 251 8.23 -6.44 -13.35
CA ALA A 251 9.34 -7.37 -13.52
C ALA A 251 9.00 -8.83 -13.13
N TRP A 252 7.74 -9.19 -12.90
CA TRP A 252 7.34 -10.54 -12.46
C TRP A 252 7.79 -11.65 -13.44
N ASP A 253 7.68 -11.43 -14.75
CA ASP A 253 8.17 -12.40 -15.74
C ASP A 253 9.70 -12.51 -15.75
N ALA A 254 10.40 -11.37 -15.60
CA ALA A 254 11.85 -11.34 -15.51
C ALA A 254 12.34 -12.03 -14.21
N LEU A 255 11.63 -11.83 -13.10
CA LEU A 255 11.89 -12.48 -11.82
C LEU A 255 11.70 -14.00 -11.93
N ARG A 256 10.57 -14.45 -12.48
CA ARG A 256 10.30 -15.88 -12.72
C ARG A 256 11.39 -16.49 -13.60
N ALA A 257 11.69 -15.87 -14.75
CA ALA A 257 12.73 -16.35 -15.66
C ALA A 257 14.11 -16.42 -15.00
N PHE A 258 14.47 -15.43 -14.18
CA PHE A 258 15.72 -15.43 -13.42
C PHE A 258 15.76 -16.59 -12.40
N ALA A 259 14.68 -16.78 -11.63
CA ALA A 259 14.57 -17.86 -10.65
C ALA A 259 14.67 -19.25 -11.32
N ASP A 260 13.97 -19.48 -12.43
CA ASP A 260 13.99 -20.75 -13.18
C ASP A 260 15.35 -21.02 -13.84
N THR A 261 15.93 -20.00 -14.48
CA THR A 261 17.18 -20.12 -15.21
C THR A 261 18.36 -20.37 -14.28
N HIS A 262 18.38 -19.71 -13.12
CA HIS A 262 19.51 -19.76 -12.20
C HIS A 262 19.27 -20.65 -10.96
N GLY A 263 18.05 -21.17 -10.76
CA GLY A 263 17.72 -22.00 -9.59
C GLY A 263 17.69 -21.23 -8.27
N VAL A 264 17.43 -19.92 -8.31
CA VAL A 264 17.52 -19.06 -7.11
C VAL A 264 16.15 -18.97 -6.43
N PRO A 265 16.03 -19.34 -5.14
CA PRO A 265 14.78 -19.18 -4.40
C PRO A 265 14.41 -17.72 -4.20
N VAL A 266 13.11 -17.46 -4.07
CA VAL A 266 12.53 -16.14 -3.91
C VAL A 266 11.73 -16.09 -2.61
N ALA A 267 11.96 -15.06 -1.83
CA ALA A 267 11.13 -14.66 -0.72
C ALA A 267 10.54 -13.27 -0.96
N GLU A 268 9.34 -13.02 -0.46
CA GLU A 268 8.57 -11.81 -0.75
C GLU A 268 8.49 -10.89 0.46
N SER A 269 8.72 -9.60 0.25
CA SER A 269 8.33 -8.58 1.23
C SER A 269 6.84 -8.27 1.13
N GLN A 270 6.28 -7.59 2.13
CA GLN A 270 4.88 -7.16 2.13
C GLN A 270 4.46 -6.42 0.85
N ALA A 271 5.32 -5.53 0.34
CA ALA A 271 5.05 -4.79 -0.88
C ALA A 271 5.32 -5.59 -2.15
N GLY A 272 6.11 -6.67 -2.07
CA GLY A 272 6.49 -7.52 -3.20
C GLY A 272 5.63 -8.76 -3.37
N LYS A 273 4.79 -9.12 -2.38
CA LYS A 273 3.94 -10.31 -2.43
C LYS A 273 3.08 -10.35 -3.70
N GLY A 274 3.09 -11.50 -4.37
CA GLY A 274 2.45 -11.68 -5.68
C GLY A 274 3.32 -11.30 -6.86
N SER A 275 4.62 -11.02 -6.64
CA SER A 275 5.60 -10.86 -7.72
C SER A 275 5.97 -12.20 -8.35
N LEU A 276 5.83 -13.28 -7.60
CA LEU A 276 5.94 -14.66 -8.06
C LEU A 276 4.72 -15.43 -7.57
N ALA A 277 4.16 -16.32 -8.40
CA ALA A 277 2.99 -17.10 -8.01
C ALA A 277 3.28 -17.93 -6.74
N TRP A 278 2.30 -18.01 -5.84
CA TRP A 278 2.43 -18.70 -4.54
C TRP A 278 2.79 -20.18 -4.67
N ASP A 279 2.40 -20.82 -5.77
CA ASP A 279 2.62 -22.23 -6.09
C ASP A 279 3.89 -22.47 -6.91
N HIS A 280 4.66 -21.41 -7.21
CA HIS A 280 5.93 -21.56 -7.90
C HIS A 280 6.91 -22.39 -7.03
N PRO A 281 7.62 -23.39 -7.58
CA PRO A 281 8.47 -24.29 -6.78
C PRO A 281 9.59 -23.61 -6.00
N LEU A 282 9.99 -22.40 -6.41
CA LEU A 282 11.04 -21.60 -5.76
C LEU A 282 10.51 -20.41 -4.96
N ASN A 283 9.19 -20.28 -4.79
CA ASN A 283 8.61 -19.26 -3.91
C ASN A 283 8.56 -19.78 -2.47
N LEU A 284 9.42 -19.25 -1.60
CA LEU A 284 9.47 -19.58 -0.17
C LEU A 284 8.40 -18.82 0.64
N GLY A 285 7.65 -17.95 -0.03
CA GLY A 285 6.65 -17.08 0.57
C GLY A 285 7.28 -15.87 1.25
N SER A 286 6.58 -15.41 2.27
CA SER A 286 6.82 -14.12 2.93
C SER A 286 8.07 -14.11 3.79
N ILE A 287 8.81 -13.00 3.83
CA ILE A 287 10.02 -12.85 4.66
C ILE A 287 9.83 -11.88 5.82
N GLY A 288 10.65 -12.03 6.87
CA GLY A 288 10.81 -11.05 7.93
C GLY A 288 10.02 -11.36 9.20
N VAL A 289 9.69 -10.34 9.98
CA VAL A 289 8.89 -10.43 11.22
C VAL A 289 7.53 -11.10 10.97
N THR A 290 6.98 -10.92 9.77
CA THR A 290 5.74 -11.56 9.30
C THR A 290 6.01 -12.69 8.29
N GLY A 291 7.21 -13.28 8.33
CA GLY A 291 7.68 -14.23 7.33
C GLY A 291 7.29 -15.68 7.62
N SER A 292 7.33 -16.52 6.59
CA SER A 292 7.20 -17.97 6.69
C SER A 292 8.47 -18.59 7.31
N PRO A 293 8.36 -19.78 7.92
CA PRO A 293 9.54 -20.54 8.35
C PRO A 293 10.53 -20.82 7.20
N ALA A 294 10.03 -21.09 5.99
CA ALA A 294 10.84 -21.40 4.82
C ALA A 294 11.71 -20.20 4.39
N ALA A 295 11.09 -19.04 4.19
CA ALA A 295 11.80 -17.83 3.76
C ALA A 295 12.80 -17.35 4.81
N ASN A 296 12.42 -17.33 6.09
CA ASN A 296 13.30 -16.84 7.16
C ASN A 296 14.49 -17.79 7.41
N ARG A 297 14.28 -19.11 7.31
CA ARG A 297 15.38 -20.08 7.37
C ARG A 297 16.34 -19.92 6.21
N ALA A 298 15.82 -19.75 4.99
CA ALA A 298 16.66 -19.51 3.83
C ALA A 298 17.45 -18.21 3.97
N ALA A 299 16.83 -17.14 4.48
CA ALA A 299 17.48 -15.85 4.68
C ALA A 299 18.63 -15.91 5.69
N ALA A 300 18.48 -16.70 6.76
CA ALA A 300 19.54 -16.91 7.76
C ALA A 300 20.70 -17.79 7.26
N GLN A 301 20.47 -18.60 6.22
CA GLN A 301 21.45 -19.54 5.66
C GLN A 301 22.09 -19.07 4.35
N ALA A 302 21.56 -18.00 3.75
CA ALA A 302 22.03 -17.46 2.49
C ALA A 302 23.45 -16.89 2.62
N ASP A 303 24.27 -17.06 1.59
CA ASP A 303 25.57 -16.39 1.47
C ASP A 303 25.43 -15.04 0.75
N VAL A 304 24.43 -14.91 -0.12
CA VAL A 304 24.03 -13.67 -0.79
C VAL A 304 22.53 -13.45 -0.65
N VAL A 305 22.14 -12.29 -0.13
CA VAL A 305 20.76 -11.80 -0.24
C VAL A 305 20.70 -10.81 -1.40
N PHE A 306 20.02 -11.21 -2.47
CA PHE A 306 19.77 -10.37 -3.64
C PHE A 306 18.44 -9.63 -3.49
N ALA A 307 18.52 -8.40 -3.00
CA ALA A 307 17.38 -7.53 -2.73
C ALA A 307 16.93 -6.82 -4.03
N VAL A 308 15.78 -7.21 -4.58
CA VAL A 308 15.28 -6.68 -5.86
C VAL A 308 14.08 -5.77 -5.62
N GLY A 309 14.23 -4.48 -5.90
CA GLY A 309 13.15 -3.49 -5.82
C GLY A 309 12.57 -3.32 -4.41
N THR A 310 13.34 -3.62 -3.37
CA THR A 310 12.91 -3.55 -1.96
C THR A 310 13.61 -2.40 -1.23
N ARG A 311 12.91 -1.81 -0.26
CA ARG A 311 13.44 -0.77 0.65
C ARG A 311 14.16 -1.34 1.87
N LEU A 312 14.15 -2.67 2.02
CA LEU A 312 14.72 -3.42 3.15
C LEU A 312 14.29 -2.85 4.51
N GLN A 313 12.98 -2.66 4.67
CA GLN A 313 12.39 -2.14 5.90
C GLN A 313 12.65 -3.06 7.09
N ASP A 314 12.45 -2.49 8.28
CA ASP A 314 12.60 -3.13 9.57
C ASP A 314 12.04 -4.57 9.58
N PHE A 315 10.74 -4.70 9.28
CA PHE A 315 10.05 -5.99 9.25
C PHE A 315 10.65 -6.98 8.26
N THR A 316 10.98 -6.54 7.04
CA THR A 316 11.56 -7.39 5.98
C THR A 316 12.90 -8.01 6.40
N THR A 317 13.63 -7.34 7.29
CA THR A 317 14.99 -7.72 7.67
C THR A 317 15.11 -8.23 9.10
N GLY A 318 13.99 -8.37 9.80
CA GLY A 318 13.96 -8.71 11.23
C GLY A 318 14.82 -7.75 12.05
N SER A 319 14.61 -6.45 11.87
CA SER A 319 15.42 -5.39 12.51
C SER A 319 16.91 -5.58 12.29
N HIS A 320 17.30 -5.95 11.07
CA HIS A 320 18.67 -6.22 10.65
C HIS A 320 19.34 -7.43 11.32
N ALA A 321 18.58 -8.33 11.95
CA ALA A 321 19.10 -9.56 12.53
C ALA A 321 18.89 -10.80 11.63
N LEU A 322 18.00 -10.75 10.63
CA LEU A 322 17.58 -11.95 9.90
C LEU A 322 18.62 -12.50 8.92
N TYR A 323 19.41 -11.63 8.27
CA TYR A 323 20.26 -12.02 7.14
C TYR A 323 21.65 -12.54 7.54
N GLY A 324 21.95 -12.58 8.84
CA GLY A 324 23.27 -12.96 9.35
C GLY A 324 24.40 -12.22 8.64
N ASP A 325 25.41 -12.98 8.21
CA ASP A 325 26.61 -12.47 7.54
C ASP A 325 26.50 -12.42 6.02
N ALA A 326 25.30 -12.63 5.44
CA ALA A 326 25.11 -12.63 4.00
C ALA A 326 25.62 -11.33 3.36
N THR A 327 26.21 -11.46 2.17
CA THR A 327 26.50 -10.32 1.31
C THR A 327 25.17 -9.80 0.75
N LEU A 328 24.89 -8.53 0.98
CA LEU A 328 23.70 -7.88 0.44
C LEU A 328 24.03 -7.27 -0.91
N LEU A 329 23.32 -7.68 -1.96
CA LEU A 329 23.30 -7.04 -3.28
C LEU A 329 21.92 -6.43 -3.50
N SER A 330 21.85 -5.13 -3.84
CA SER A 330 20.57 -4.43 -3.97
C SER A 330 20.38 -3.86 -5.38
N LEU A 331 19.41 -4.40 -6.12
CA LEU A 331 18.92 -3.87 -7.40
C LEU A 331 17.75 -2.91 -7.14
N ASN A 332 17.95 -1.61 -7.30
CA ASN A 332 16.90 -0.61 -7.02
C ASN A 332 17.08 0.67 -7.85
N VAL A 333 15.97 1.27 -8.31
CA VAL A 333 15.98 2.56 -9.02
C VAL A 333 16.41 3.74 -8.14
N GLN A 334 16.31 3.60 -6.82
CA GLN A 334 16.65 4.65 -5.87
C GLN A 334 18.01 4.33 -5.20
N PRO A 335 19.08 5.09 -5.52
CA PRO A 335 20.39 4.95 -4.88
C PRO A 335 20.34 4.88 -3.35
N PHE A 336 19.46 5.67 -2.71
CA PHE A 336 19.29 5.64 -1.25
C PHE A 336 18.90 4.26 -0.73
N ASP A 337 18.08 3.49 -1.46
CA ASP A 337 17.75 2.13 -1.05
C ASP A 337 18.82 1.12 -1.46
N ALA A 338 19.40 1.28 -2.66
CA ALA A 338 20.45 0.40 -3.16
C ALA A 338 21.66 0.38 -2.21
N GLY A 339 22.00 1.53 -1.61
CA GLY A 339 23.11 1.68 -0.67
C GLY A 339 22.86 1.30 0.78
N LYS A 340 21.66 0.83 1.14
CA LYS A 340 21.37 0.49 2.53
C LYS A 340 22.24 -0.65 3.03
N LYS A 341 22.52 -0.61 4.34
CA LYS A 341 23.22 -1.67 5.09
C LYS A 341 24.60 -2.01 4.55
N ARG A 342 25.27 -1.04 3.90
CA ARG A 342 26.60 -1.21 3.27
C ARG A 342 26.61 -2.35 2.23
N GLY A 343 25.46 -2.62 1.60
CA GLY A 343 25.34 -3.59 0.51
C GLY A 343 26.02 -3.12 -0.77
N ARG A 344 26.26 -4.07 -1.68
CA ARG A 344 26.66 -3.79 -3.06
C ARG A 344 25.46 -3.23 -3.82
N GLN A 345 25.68 -2.14 -4.53
CA GLN A 345 24.62 -1.37 -5.18
C GLN A 345 24.52 -1.73 -6.66
N LEU A 346 23.29 -1.83 -7.17
CA LEU A 346 23.00 -1.91 -8.59
C LEU A 346 21.80 -1.00 -8.88
N VAL A 347 22.07 0.23 -9.31
CA VAL A 347 21.06 1.25 -9.55
C VAL A 347 20.46 1.06 -10.93
N ALA A 348 19.32 0.35 -11.00
CA ALA A 348 18.58 0.12 -12.23
C ALA A 348 17.11 -0.19 -11.97
N ASP A 349 16.31 -0.11 -13.03
CA ASP A 349 14.97 -0.69 -13.06
C ASP A 349 15.01 -2.21 -12.82
N ALA A 350 14.05 -2.74 -12.06
CA ALA A 350 14.06 -4.16 -11.69
C ALA A 350 13.95 -5.08 -12.92
N ARG A 351 13.08 -4.78 -13.90
CA ARG A 351 12.91 -5.58 -15.12
C ARG A 351 14.17 -5.53 -15.97
N THR A 352 14.69 -4.33 -16.23
CA THR A 352 15.91 -4.14 -17.03
C THR A 352 17.13 -4.78 -16.34
N GLY A 353 17.32 -4.53 -15.05
CA GLY A 353 18.46 -5.04 -14.27
C GLY A 353 18.47 -6.56 -14.16
N LEU A 354 17.32 -7.19 -13.89
CA LEU A 354 17.21 -8.66 -13.91
C LEU A 354 17.56 -9.24 -15.29
N GLY A 355 17.13 -8.59 -16.37
CA GLY A 355 17.47 -8.99 -17.74
C GLY A 355 18.97 -8.88 -18.04
N GLN A 356 19.60 -7.76 -17.67
CA GLN A 356 21.04 -7.55 -17.84
C GLN A 356 21.86 -8.58 -17.07
N LEU A 357 21.50 -8.84 -15.81
CA LEU A 357 22.15 -9.85 -14.98
C LEU A 357 21.97 -11.25 -15.55
N SER A 358 20.74 -11.64 -15.92
CA SER A 358 20.48 -13.00 -16.41
C SER A 358 21.25 -13.31 -17.70
N ALA A 359 21.31 -12.34 -18.63
CA ALA A 359 22.09 -12.48 -19.85
C ALA A 359 23.60 -12.68 -19.58
N ALA A 360 24.17 -11.92 -18.63
CA ALA A 360 25.58 -11.99 -18.30
C ALA A 360 25.95 -13.15 -17.35
N LEU A 361 24.96 -13.77 -16.70
CA LEU A 361 25.08 -14.99 -15.89
C LEU A 361 24.77 -16.27 -16.69
N ALA A 362 24.85 -16.23 -18.02
CA ALA A 362 24.60 -17.41 -18.85
C ALA A 362 25.45 -18.62 -18.39
N GLY A 363 24.77 -19.74 -18.13
CA GLY A 363 25.40 -20.98 -17.64
C GLY A 363 25.65 -21.03 -16.13
N TRP A 364 25.56 -19.91 -15.40
CA TRP A 364 25.62 -19.91 -13.94
C TRP A 364 24.28 -20.34 -13.33
N ARG A 365 24.37 -21.13 -12.26
CA ARG A 365 23.24 -21.56 -11.42
C ARG A 365 23.69 -21.57 -9.96
N ALA A 366 22.74 -21.34 -9.06
CA ALA A 366 22.91 -21.61 -7.64
C ALA A 366 23.26 -23.10 -7.40
N ASP A 367 23.75 -23.41 -6.21
CA ASP A 367 24.05 -24.79 -5.82
C ASP A 367 22.80 -25.67 -6.01
N PRO A 368 22.89 -26.81 -6.74
CA PRO A 368 21.76 -27.71 -6.95
C PRO A 368 21.12 -28.21 -5.65
N ALA A 369 21.92 -28.44 -4.59
CA ALA A 369 21.43 -28.85 -3.29
C ALA A 369 20.63 -27.73 -2.60
N TRP A 370 21.06 -26.48 -2.76
CA TRP A 370 20.32 -25.32 -2.27
C TRP A 370 18.97 -25.16 -2.98
N THR A 371 18.97 -25.32 -4.30
CA THR A 371 17.77 -25.27 -5.14
C THR A 371 16.77 -26.37 -4.75
N ALA A 372 17.24 -27.61 -4.59
CA ALA A 372 16.39 -28.74 -4.21
C ALA A 372 15.78 -28.56 -2.81
N ALA A 373 16.61 -28.22 -1.81
CA ALA A 373 16.13 -27.97 -0.45
C ALA A 373 15.11 -26.83 -0.38
N SER A 374 15.27 -25.79 -1.22
CA SER A 374 14.32 -24.68 -1.32
C SER A 374 12.96 -25.12 -1.87
N ARG A 375 12.95 -26.02 -2.87
CA ARG A 375 11.70 -26.58 -3.42
C ARG A 375 10.94 -27.40 -2.39
N ASP A 376 11.66 -28.22 -1.63
CA ASP A 376 11.05 -29.04 -0.57
C ASP A 376 10.46 -28.14 0.53
N GLN A 377 11.17 -27.07 0.91
CA GLN A 377 10.68 -26.10 1.90
C GLN A 377 9.46 -25.31 1.40
N ALA A 378 9.45 -24.89 0.13
CA ALA A 378 8.29 -24.23 -0.49
C ALA A 378 7.06 -25.15 -0.48
N ALA A 379 7.23 -26.42 -0.91
CA ALA A 379 6.15 -27.40 -0.95
C ALA A 379 5.61 -27.70 0.47
N ALA A 380 6.50 -27.89 1.44
CA ALA A 380 6.12 -28.12 2.84
C ALA A 380 5.36 -26.92 3.43
N TRP A 381 5.81 -25.70 3.14
CA TRP A 381 5.10 -24.49 3.59
C TRP A 381 3.72 -24.38 2.96
N ASN A 382 3.59 -24.65 1.66
CA ASN A 382 2.30 -24.63 0.97
C ASN A 382 1.32 -25.65 1.55
N ALA A 383 1.79 -26.86 1.90
CA ALA A 383 0.98 -27.87 2.58
C ALA A 383 0.54 -27.39 3.98
N ARG A 384 1.47 -26.78 4.75
CA ARG A 384 1.18 -26.22 6.07
C ARG A 384 0.15 -25.09 6.02
N VAL A 385 0.21 -24.20 5.01
CA VAL A 385 -0.82 -23.17 4.78
C VAL A 385 -2.19 -23.79 4.54
N THR A 386 -2.29 -24.89 3.76
CA THR A 386 -3.56 -25.61 3.59
C THR A 386 -4.09 -26.11 4.92
N GLU A 387 -3.24 -26.73 5.75
CA GLU A 387 -3.65 -27.23 7.07
C GLU A 387 -4.16 -26.09 7.97
N LEU A 388 -3.39 -25.01 8.10
CA LEU A 388 -3.71 -23.86 8.94
C LEU A 388 -5.03 -23.17 8.54
N THR A 389 -5.34 -23.15 7.25
CA THR A 389 -6.51 -22.44 6.72
C THR A 389 -7.75 -23.31 6.57
N THR A 390 -7.65 -24.64 6.72
CA THR A 390 -8.79 -25.57 6.63
C THR A 390 -9.12 -26.27 7.94
N ARG A 391 -8.23 -26.23 8.93
CA ARG A 391 -8.48 -26.79 10.27
C ARG A 391 -9.35 -25.83 11.11
N ILE A 392 -10.66 -26.04 11.06
CA ILE A 392 -11.64 -25.24 11.82
C ILE A 392 -11.88 -25.87 13.20
N PRO A 393 -11.56 -25.20 14.32
CA PRO A 393 -11.89 -25.72 15.65
C PRO A 393 -13.40 -25.62 15.93
N THR A 394 -13.94 -26.55 16.72
CA THR A 394 -15.36 -26.58 17.11
C THR A 394 -15.65 -25.87 18.43
N ASP A 395 -14.65 -25.74 19.31
CA ASP A 395 -14.86 -25.37 20.72
C ASP A 395 -14.29 -23.98 21.06
N THR A 396 -13.81 -23.24 20.06
CA THR A 396 -13.21 -21.90 20.21
C THR A 396 -13.58 -21.02 19.03
N LEU A 397 -13.65 -19.71 19.25
CA LEU A 397 -13.80 -18.75 18.15
C LEU A 397 -12.67 -18.92 17.11
N PRO A 398 -12.97 -18.70 15.81
CA PRO A 398 -11.95 -18.70 14.78
C PRO A 398 -10.94 -17.57 14.97
N TYR A 399 -9.78 -17.70 14.35
CA TYR A 399 -8.83 -16.59 14.16
C TYR A 399 -8.63 -16.33 12.68
N ASP A 400 -7.75 -15.38 12.37
CA ASP A 400 -7.49 -14.88 11.02
C ASP A 400 -7.30 -16.00 9.97
N ALA A 401 -6.60 -17.10 10.28
CA ALA A 401 -6.28 -18.12 9.28
C ALA A 401 -7.51 -18.87 8.75
N GLU A 402 -8.48 -19.23 9.60
CA GLU A 402 -9.68 -19.92 9.13
C GLU A 402 -10.59 -18.97 8.35
N VAL A 403 -10.65 -17.69 8.75
CA VAL A 403 -11.37 -16.65 8.01
C VAL A 403 -10.75 -16.45 6.63
N ILE A 404 -9.41 -16.32 6.56
CA ILE A 404 -8.66 -16.22 5.30
C ILE A 404 -8.94 -17.45 4.42
N GLY A 405 -8.92 -18.66 5.01
CA GLY A 405 -9.23 -19.90 4.33
C GLY A 405 -10.62 -19.92 3.72
N ALA A 406 -11.66 -19.63 4.51
CA ALA A 406 -13.04 -19.62 4.04
C ALA A 406 -13.31 -18.54 2.97
N VAL A 407 -12.73 -17.34 3.14
CA VAL A 407 -12.82 -16.27 2.15
C VAL A 407 -12.20 -16.71 0.82
N ARG A 408 -10.98 -17.23 0.85
CA ARG A 408 -10.27 -17.74 -0.34
C ARG A 408 -11.03 -18.89 -0.99
N ASP A 409 -11.39 -19.90 -0.21
CA ASP A 409 -11.95 -21.16 -0.74
C ASP A 409 -13.40 -20.99 -1.22
N SER A 410 -14.11 -19.95 -0.76
CA SER A 410 -15.43 -19.59 -1.30
C SER A 410 -15.41 -19.22 -2.79
N ALA A 411 -14.25 -18.86 -3.35
CA ALA A 411 -14.12 -18.58 -4.78
C ALA A 411 -14.41 -19.85 -5.62
N ALA A 412 -13.87 -20.99 -5.22
CA ALA A 412 -14.06 -22.26 -5.92
C ALA A 412 -15.53 -22.67 -5.96
N ASP A 413 -16.27 -22.41 -4.87
CA ASP A 413 -17.71 -22.66 -4.79
C ASP A 413 -18.53 -21.78 -5.75
N ALA A 414 -17.96 -20.65 -6.18
CA ALA A 414 -18.53 -19.75 -7.18
C ALA A 414 -17.97 -19.99 -8.60
N GLY A 415 -17.17 -21.05 -8.81
CA GLY A 415 -16.51 -21.33 -10.09
C GLY A 415 -15.37 -20.37 -10.44
N LEU A 416 -14.78 -19.71 -9.44
CA LEU A 416 -13.68 -18.76 -9.56
C LEU A 416 -12.39 -19.32 -8.93
N ASP A 417 -11.25 -18.72 -9.26
CA ASP A 417 -9.96 -18.98 -8.62
C ASP A 417 -9.52 -17.75 -7.82
N SER A 418 -9.56 -17.82 -6.48
CA SER A 418 -9.17 -16.70 -5.61
C SER A 418 -7.75 -16.19 -5.88
N ALA A 419 -6.82 -17.07 -6.30
CA ALA A 419 -5.45 -16.68 -6.59
C ALA A 419 -5.33 -15.79 -7.84
N ARG A 420 -6.38 -15.74 -8.66
CA ARG A 420 -6.47 -14.95 -9.88
C ARG A 420 -7.53 -13.87 -9.75
N ASP A 421 -8.75 -14.22 -9.39
CA ASP A 421 -9.97 -13.41 -9.53
C ASP A 421 -10.21 -12.43 -8.39
N ASP A 422 -9.71 -12.75 -7.19
CA ASP A 422 -9.84 -11.87 -6.04
C ASP A 422 -8.76 -10.78 -6.04
N LEU A 423 -8.99 -9.73 -5.26
CA LEU A 423 -7.98 -8.76 -4.86
C LEU A 423 -8.20 -8.47 -3.37
N VAL A 424 -7.31 -8.99 -2.53
CA VAL A 424 -7.41 -8.78 -1.08
C VAL A 424 -6.84 -7.42 -0.69
N VAL A 425 -7.58 -6.68 0.14
CA VAL A 425 -7.21 -5.36 0.65
C VAL A 425 -7.17 -5.37 2.16
N CYS A 426 -6.08 -4.85 2.74
CA CYS A 426 -5.92 -4.64 4.18
C CYS A 426 -4.79 -3.60 4.43
N ALA A 427 -4.58 -3.19 5.69
CA ALA A 427 -3.53 -2.23 6.06
C ALA A 427 -2.91 -2.44 7.44
N ALA A 428 -3.69 -2.78 8.47
CA ALA A 428 -3.19 -2.77 9.84
C ALA A 428 -3.72 -3.91 10.72
N GLY A 429 -3.09 -4.09 11.88
CA GLY A 429 -3.45 -5.09 12.88
C GLY A 429 -2.68 -6.42 12.74
N THR A 430 -3.29 -7.51 13.22
CA THR A 430 -2.77 -8.89 13.02
C THR A 430 -2.85 -9.31 11.55
N LEU A 431 -3.93 -8.89 10.86
CA LEU A 431 -4.26 -9.30 9.50
C LEU A 431 -3.12 -9.11 8.48
N PRO A 432 -2.35 -8.00 8.46
CA PRO A 432 -1.19 -7.91 7.59
C PRO A 432 -0.17 -9.03 7.78
N ALA A 433 0.07 -9.49 9.01
CA ALA A 433 0.98 -10.59 9.27
C ALA A 433 0.43 -11.92 8.75
N GLU A 434 -0.85 -12.19 9.02
CA GLU A 434 -1.52 -13.43 8.64
C GLU A 434 -1.77 -13.51 7.13
N LEU A 435 -2.24 -12.43 6.51
CA LEU A 435 -2.41 -12.35 5.05
C LEU A 435 -1.08 -12.44 4.30
N HIS A 436 0.00 -11.87 4.84
CA HIS A 436 1.32 -12.04 4.22
C HIS A 436 1.71 -13.52 4.21
N LYS A 437 1.58 -14.24 5.33
CA LYS A 437 1.89 -15.68 5.43
C LYS A 437 0.95 -16.57 4.61
N LEU A 438 -0.36 -16.30 4.66
CA LEU A 438 -1.40 -17.29 4.34
C LEU A 438 -2.18 -16.99 3.05
N TRP A 439 -2.22 -15.74 2.58
CA TRP A 439 -2.93 -15.42 1.34
C TRP A 439 -2.17 -15.96 0.13
N ARG A 440 -2.88 -16.61 -0.80
CA ARG A 440 -2.30 -17.24 -1.99
C ARG A 440 -2.45 -16.34 -3.21
N SER A 441 -1.38 -15.62 -3.54
CA SER A 441 -1.34 -14.72 -4.70
C SER A 441 -0.82 -15.46 -5.94
N GLY A 442 -1.69 -15.69 -6.92
CA GLY A 442 -1.34 -16.37 -8.18
C GLY A 442 -0.94 -15.41 -9.30
N VAL A 443 -1.39 -14.16 -9.23
CA VAL A 443 -1.11 -13.13 -10.24
C VAL A 443 -0.67 -11.80 -9.61
N PRO A 444 0.09 -10.96 -10.32
CA PRO A 444 0.46 -9.62 -9.85
C PRO A 444 -0.78 -8.78 -9.53
N GLY A 445 -0.78 -8.15 -8.36
CA GLY A 445 -1.86 -7.27 -7.92
C GLY A 445 -3.05 -7.96 -7.25
N ASN A 446 -3.02 -9.28 -7.03
CA ASN A 446 -4.01 -10.00 -6.21
C ASN A 446 -3.89 -9.68 -4.70
N TYR A 447 -2.74 -9.16 -4.26
CA TYR A 447 -2.46 -8.77 -2.88
C TYR A 447 -2.23 -7.25 -2.76
N HIS A 448 -3.12 -6.52 -2.08
CA HIS A 448 -3.06 -5.07 -1.92
C HIS A 448 -3.03 -4.65 -0.46
N MET A 449 -1.83 -4.64 0.12
CA MET A 449 -1.62 -4.33 1.53
C MET A 449 -0.94 -2.97 1.75
N ASP A 450 -1.58 -2.01 2.42
CA ASP A 450 -0.82 -0.86 2.95
C ASP A 450 -0.08 -1.23 4.24
N TYR A 451 1.17 -1.65 4.11
CA TYR A 451 2.03 -1.94 5.26
C TYR A 451 3.31 -1.11 5.28
N ALA A 452 3.40 -0.12 4.38
CA ALA A 452 4.55 0.77 4.32
C ALA A 452 4.47 1.82 5.44
N TYR A 453 3.26 2.36 5.66
CA TYR A 453 2.91 3.29 6.73
C TYR A 453 1.99 2.66 7.79
N SER A 454 1.41 1.48 7.49
CA SER A 454 0.46 0.76 8.34
C SER A 454 -0.71 1.65 8.78
N CYS A 455 -1.32 2.33 7.81
CA CYS A 455 -2.36 3.32 8.07
C CYS A 455 -3.69 2.63 8.37
N MET A 456 -4.08 2.56 9.64
CA MET A 456 -5.43 2.16 10.01
C MET A 456 -6.48 3.06 9.37
N GLY A 457 -7.64 2.48 9.02
CA GLY A 457 -8.69 3.15 8.27
C GLY A 457 -8.43 3.24 6.76
N TYR A 458 -7.33 2.69 6.24
CA TYR A 458 -7.10 2.64 4.80
C TYR A 458 -8.01 1.63 4.10
N GLU A 459 -8.45 0.57 4.77
CA GLU A 459 -8.95 -0.67 4.16
C GLU A 459 -10.18 -0.46 3.29
N VAL A 460 -11.23 0.22 3.79
CA VAL A 460 -12.47 0.43 3.04
C VAL A 460 -12.26 1.41 1.88
N ALA A 461 -11.60 2.54 2.14
CA ALA A 461 -11.24 3.52 1.12
C ALA A 461 -10.31 2.92 0.05
N GLY A 462 -9.35 2.10 0.49
CA GLY A 462 -8.41 1.39 -0.34
C GLY A 462 -9.10 0.35 -1.21
N GLY A 463 -10.11 -0.33 -0.68
CA GLY A 463 -11.01 -1.21 -1.42
C GLY A 463 -11.71 -0.47 -2.55
N LEU A 464 -12.30 0.70 -2.26
CA LEU A 464 -12.94 1.53 -3.27
C LEU A 464 -11.96 1.93 -4.39
N GLY A 465 -10.76 2.41 -4.02
CA GLY A 465 -9.71 2.76 -4.98
C GLY A 465 -9.25 1.59 -5.86
N ALA A 466 -9.04 0.42 -5.24
CA ALA A 466 -8.69 -0.81 -5.95
C ALA A 466 -9.81 -1.24 -6.91
N LYS A 467 -11.08 -1.13 -6.51
CA LYS A 467 -12.23 -1.49 -7.37
C LYS A 467 -12.40 -0.53 -8.55
N LEU A 468 -12.08 0.76 -8.37
CA LEU A 468 -12.03 1.73 -9.47
C LEU A 468 -10.89 1.41 -10.47
N ALA A 469 -9.77 0.87 -9.98
CA ALA A 469 -8.63 0.49 -10.82
C ALA A 469 -8.81 -0.87 -11.51
N ARG A 470 -9.50 -1.81 -10.87
CA ARG A 470 -9.69 -3.21 -11.27
C ARG A 470 -11.17 -3.59 -11.15
N PRO A 471 -12.06 -3.00 -11.96
CA PRO A 471 -13.50 -3.23 -11.87
C PRO A 471 -13.90 -4.70 -12.09
N GLU A 472 -13.08 -5.46 -12.81
CA GLU A 472 -13.27 -6.88 -13.11
C GLU A 472 -12.94 -7.82 -11.95
N ARG A 473 -12.13 -7.39 -10.97
CA ARG A 473 -11.73 -8.22 -9.82
C ARG A 473 -12.79 -8.19 -8.73
N GLU A 474 -12.92 -9.29 -7.98
CA GLU A 474 -13.66 -9.27 -6.73
C GLU A 474 -12.77 -8.65 -5.65
N VAL A 475 -13.08 -7.41 -5.25
CA VAL A 475 -12.27 -6.69 -4.24
C VAL A 475 -12.78 -7.04 -2.86
N ILE A 476 -11.94 -7.74 -2.11
CA ILE A 476 -12.26 -8.26 -0.78
C ILE A 476 -11.43 -7.51 0.25
N VAL A 477 -12.09 -6.66 1.03
CA VAL A 477 -11.51 -5.93 2.15
C VAL A 477 -11.60 -6.79 3.39
N ILE A 478 -10.47 -7.18 3.98
CA ILE A 478 -10.45 -7.92 5.26
C ILE A 478 -9.89 -6.96 6.31
N VAL A 479 -10.69 -6.67 7.33
CA VAL A 479 -10.44 -5.56 8.26
C VAL A 479 -10.83 -5.96 9.68
N GLY A 480 -10.06 -5.51 10.68
CA GLY A 480 -10.43 -5.65 12.09
C GLY A 480 -11.42 -4.56 12.52
N ASP A 481 -12.23 -4.85 13.53
CA ASP A 481 -13.20 -3.94 14.15
C ASP A 481 -12.62 -2.54 14.45
N GLY A 482 -11.44 -2.49 15.05
CA GLY A 482 -10.77 -1.24 15.39
C GLY A 482 -10.39 -0.37 14.17
N SER A 483 -9.89 -0.98 13.10
CA SER A 483 -9.52 -0.25 11.87
C SER A 483 -10.75 0.19 11.09
N TYR A 484 -11.80 -0.64 11.06
CA TYR A 484 -13.11 -0.29 10.50
C TYR A 484 -13.69 0.94 11.20
N MET A 485 -13.64 1.01 12.54
CA MET A 485 -14.14 2.18 13.28
C MET A 485 -13.35 3.45 13.05
N MET A 486 -12.07 3.37 12.68
CA MET A 486 -11.28 4.56 12.38
C MET A 486 -11.73 5.30 11.12
N LEU A 487 -12.07 4.58 10.04
CA LEU A 487 -12.50 5.21 8.79
C LEU A 487 -13.33 4.25 7.91
N ASN A 488 -14.65 4.26 8.09
CA ASN A 488 -15.59 3.38 7.37
C ASN A 488 -16.52 4.10 6.38
N ALA A 489 -16.58 5.43 6.40
CA ALA A 489 -17.58 6.21 5.66
C ALA A 489 -17.55 5.96 4.13
N GLU A 490 -16.39 5.55 3.58
CA GLU A 490 -16.26 5.21 2.17
C GLU A 490 -16.98 3.91 1.78
N LEU A 491 -17.53 3.15 2.73
CA LEU A 491 -18.50 2.11 2.43
C LEU A 491 -19.76 2.71 1.80
N ALA A 492 -20.27 3.82 2.35
CA ALA A 492 -21.40 4.55 1.78
C ALA A 492 -21.06 5.10 0.39
N THR A 493 -19.83 5.59 0.21
CA THR A 493 -19.32 6.01 -1.11
C THR A 493 -19.31 4.84 -2.10
N SER A 494 -18.85 3.65 -1.69
CA SER A 494 -18.86 2.46 -2.56
C SER A 494 -20.26 2.12 -3.07
N VAL A 495 -21.26 2.21 -2.18
CA VAL A 495 -22.68 1.97 -2.51
C VAL A 495 -23.21 3.05 -3.44
N MET A 496 -22.98 4.32 -3.11
CA MET A 496 -23.41 5.47 -3.89
C MET A 496 -22.85 5.43 -5.33
N LEU A 497 -21.59 5.02 -5.50
CA LEU A 497 -20.92 4.94 -6.80
C LEU A 497 -21.21 3.62 -7.54
N GLY A 498 -21.95 2.67 -6.95
CA GLY A 498 -22.17 1.34 -7.53
C GLY A 498 -20.87 0.53 -7.68
N ARG A 499 -19.88 0.78 -6.82
CA ARG A 499 -18.58 0.09 -6.82
C ARG A 499 -18.56 -0.94 -5.70
N LYS A 500 -19.17 -2.10 -6.00
CA LYS A 500 -19.30 -3.22 -5.07
C LYS A 500 -17.95 -3.60 -4.45
N LEU A 501 -17.93 -3.70 -3.13
CA LEU A 501 -16.89 -4.33 -2.32
C LEU A 501 -17.48 -5.50 -1.53
N ILE A 502 -16.66 -6.51 -1.22
CA ILE A 502 -16.93 -7.46 -0.15
C ILE A 502 -16.05 -7.05 1.03
N VAL A 503 -16.64 -6.73 2.18
CA VAL A 503 -15.93 -6.35 3.39
C VAL A 503 -16.15 -7.43 4.44
N VAL A 504 -15.08 -8.04 4.92
CA VAL A 504 -15.10 -9.04 6.00
C VAL A 504 -14.51 -8.40 7.25
N ILE A 505 -15.36 -8.15 8.24
CA ILE A 505 -14.98 -7.55 9.52
C ILE A 505 -14.72 -8.68 10.51
N LEU A 506 -13.49 -8.76 11.01
CA LEU A 506 -13.12 -9.65 12.10
C LEU A 506 -13.26 -8.87 13.40
N ASP A 507 -14.33 -9.15 14.16
CA ASP A 507 -14.54 -8.54 15.47
C ASP A 507 -13.83 -9.39 16.54
N ASN A 508 -12.64 -8.93 16.96
CA ASN A 508 -11.93 -9.54 18.09
C ASN A 508 -11.99 -8.68 19.35
N ARG A 509 -12.84 -7.65 19.33
CA ARG A 509 -13.17 -6.76 20.45
C ARG A 509 -12.03 -5.83 20.87
N GLY A 510 -11.19 -5.37 19.94
CA GLY A 510 -10.18 -4.34 20.20
C GLY A 510 -8.87 -4.46 19.43
N TYR A 511 -7.79 -3.92 19.99
CA TYR A 511 -6.45 -3.92 19.39
C TYR A 511 -5.64 -5.15 19.82
N GLY A 512 -6.14 -6.35 19.51
CA GLY A 512 -5.55 -7.61 19.98
C GLY A 512 -4.07 -7.83 19.65
N CYS A 513 -3.57 -7.32 18.50
CA CYS A 513 -2.14 -7.40 18.20
C CYS A 513 -1.25 -6.52 19.09
N ILE A 514 -1.76 -5.37 19.51
CA ILE A 514 -1.05 -4.44 20.39
C ILE A 514 -1.10 -4.96 21.82
N GLU A 515 -2.22 -5.56 22.23
CA GLU A 515 -2.32 -6.27 23.50
C GLU A 515 -1.27 -7.39 23.61
N ARG A 516 -1.18 -8.27 22.60
CA ARG A 516 -0.13 -9.29 22.57
C ARG A 516 1.28 -8.70 22.62
N LEU A 517 1.52 -7.59 21.92
CA LEU A 517 2.83 -6.93 21.97
C LEU A 517 3.15 -6.39 23.37
N GLN A 518 2.15 -5.80 24.05
CA GLN A 518 2.26 -5.31 25.42
C GLN A 518 2.60 -6.44 26.39
N LEU A 519 1.93 -7.59 26.26
CA LEU A 519 2.20 -8.79 27.05
C LEU A 519 3.58 -9.39 26.73
N ASN A 520 3.98 -9.45 25.46
CA ASN A 520 5.30 -9.94 25.04
C ASN A 520 6.44 -9.06 25.56
N CYS A 521 6.20 -7.78 25.83
CA CYS A 521 7.14 -6.88 26.50
C CYS A 521 7.12 -7.00 28.04
N GLY A 522 6.43 -8.01 28.58
CA GLY A 522 6.30 -8.26 30.02
C GLY A 522 5.30 -7.36 30.73
N GLY A 523 4.55 -6.54 29.99
CA GLY A 523 3.49 -5.68 30.50
C GLY A 523 2.22 -6.44 30.91
N ALA A 524 1.21 -5.72 31.36
CA ALA A 524 -0.15 -6.24 31.50
C ALA A 524 -1.02 -5.70 30.37
N SER A 525 -2.06 -6.45 30.01
CA SER A 525 -3.12 -5.98 29.13
C SER A 525 -3.76 -4.71 29.71
N PHE A 526 -3.78 -3.64 28.93
CA PHE A 526 -4.34 -2.34 29.32
C PHE A 526 -4.63 -1.49 28.09
N ASN A 527 -5.85 -0.92 28.04
CA ASN A 527 -6.29 0.06 27.04
C ASN A 527 -6.13 -0.39 25.57
N ASN A 528 -6.23 -1.70 25.34
CA ASN A 528 -6.13 -2.33 24.02
C ASN A 528 -7.41 -3.09 23.67
N MET A 529 -7.93 -3.93 24.58
CA MET A 529 -9.23 -4.56 24.37
C MET A 529 -10.34 -3.62 24.82
N LEU A 530 -11.49 -3.62 24.13
CA LEU A 530 -12.61 -2.72 24.44
C LEU A 530 -13.06 -2.85 25.91
N ASP A 531 -13.01 -4.06 26.44
CA ASP A 531 -13.37 -4.35 27.84
C ASP A 531 -12.35 -3.79 28.85
N ASP A 532 -11.09 -3.61 28.47
CA ASP A 532 -10.05 -3.01 29.32
C ASP A 532 -10.18 -1.48 29.40
N CYS A 533 -10.95 -0.88 28.47
CA CYS A 533 -11.13 0.56 28.36
C CYS A 533 -12.36 1.08 29.10
N VAL A 534 -13.14 0.20 29.76
CA VAL A 534 -14.37 0.60 30.47
C VAL A 534 -14.01 1.18 31.84
N PRO A 535 -14.18 2.50 32.07
CA PRO A 535 -13.93 3.09 33.38
C PRO A 535 -15.04 2.73 34.38
N GLU A 536 -14.83 3.06 35.65
CA GLU A 536 -15.87 2.96 36.67
C GLU A 536 -17.12 3.75 36.25
N GLY A 537 -18.30 3.10 36.30
CA GLY A 537 -19.56 3.66 35.85
C GLY A 537 -19.78 3.65 34.32
N GLY A 538 -18.82 3.15 33.53
CA GLY A 538 -18.98 2.94 32.09
C GLY A 538 -19.68 1.63 31.73
N GLU A 539 -20.03 1.47 30.45
CA GLU A 539 -20.65 0.27 29.90
C GLU A 539 -19.76 -0.39 28.85
N ARG A 540 -19.84 -1.72 28.73
CA ARG A 540 -19.15 -2.47 27.68
C ARG A 540 -19.71 -2.08 26.31
N SER A 541 -18.82 -1.94 25.33
CA SER A 541 -19.24 -1.68 23.95
C SER A 541 -20.15 -2.78 23.41
N THR A 542 -21.25 -2.42 22.76
CA THR A 542 -22.20 -3.36 22.14
C THR A 542 -22.41 -3.05 20.65
N ILE A 543 -21.39 -2.47 20.00
CA ILE A 543 -21.46 -2.06 18.59
C ILE A 543 -21.85 -3.25 17.71
N ASP A 544 -22.93 -3.10 16.96
CA ASP A 544 -23.32 -4.03 15.90
C ASP A 544 -22.79 -3.51 14.55
N PHE A 545 -21.68 -4.09 14.10
CA PHE A 545 -21.03 -3.72 12.85
C PHE A 545 -21.88 -4.04 11.61
N ALA A 546 -22.73 -5.07 11.65
CA ALA A 546 -23.59 -5.41 10.54
C ALA A 546 -24.73 -4.38 10.42
N MET A 547 -25.36 -4.01 11.54
CA MET A 547 -26.35 -2.93 11.57
C MET A 547 -25.73 -1.59 11.16
N HIS A 548 -24.52 -1.28 11.63
CA HIS A 548 -23.80 -0.06 11.23
C HIS A 548 -23.53 -0.03 9.71
N ALA A 549 -23.10 -1.15 9.12
CA ALA A 549 -22.92 -1.26 7.67
C ALA A 549 -24.24 -1.11 6.88
N ARG A 550 -25.35 -1.67 7.39
CA ARG A 550 -26.69 -1.48 6.80
C ARG A 550 -27.10 0.00 6.83
N ALA A 551 -26.81 0.72 7.92
CA ALA A 551 -27.10 2.14 8.03
C ALA A 551 -26.35 3.00 7.00
N MET A 552 -25.15 2.57 6.58
CA MET A 552 -24.41 3.16 5.46
C MET A 552 -24.90 2.70 4.07
N GLY A 553 -25.95 1.88 4.04
CA GLY A 553 -26.59 1.42 2.83
C GLY A 553 -26.00 0.15 2.23
N ALA A 554 -25.03 -0.53 2.85
CA ALA A 554 -24.56 -1.84 2.37
C ALA A 554 -25.57 -2.96 2.71
N GLU A 555 -25.45 -4.11 2.06
CA GLU A 555 -26.04 -5.34 2.57
C GLU A 555 -25.06 -5.96 3.55
N ALA A 556 -25.54 -6.42 4.71
CA ALA A 556 -24.65 -6.94 5.74
C ALA A 556 -25.26 -8.09 6.53
N VAL A 557 -24.41 -8.90 7.15
CA VAL A 557 -24.81 -10.01 8.01
C VAL A 557 -23.71 -10.25 9.05
N HIS A 558 -24.12 -10.58 10.27
CA HIS A 558 -23.22 -11.13 11.28
C HIS A 558 -23.35 -12.65 11.21
N VAL A 559 -22.29 -13.33 10.79
CA VAL A 559 -22.26 -14.80 10.63
C VAL A 559 -21.81 -15.47 11.92
N ARG A 560 -22.37 -16.64 12.23
CA ARG A 560 -22.12 -17.33 13.50
C ARG A 560 -20.78 -18.07 13.53
N ASP A 561 -20.34 -18.56 12.38
CA ASP A 561 -19.14 -19.40 12.27
C ASP A 561 -18.53 -19.37 10.85
N ILE A 562 -17.44 -20.13 10.67
CA ILE A 562 -16.71 -20.24 9.40
C ILE A 562 -17.55 -20.89 8.28
N GLY A 563 -18.46 -21.80 8.62
CA GLY A 563 -19.35 -22.43 7.64
C GLY A 563 -20.34 -21.42 7.08
N GLU A 564 -21.00 -20.67 7.96
CA GLU A 564 -21.92 -19.61 7.56
C GLU A 564 -21.20 -18.47 6.83
N LEU A 565 -19.97 -18.12 7.25
CA LEU A 565 -19.11 -17.18 6.50
C LEU A 565 -18.91 -17.64 5.06
N ARG A 566 -18.55 -18.92 4.84
CA ARG A 566 -18.31 -19.46 3.49
C ARG A 566 -19.57 -19.42 2.63
N ASP A 567 -20.75 -19.68 3.19
CA ASP A 567 -22.02 -19.63 2.47
C ASP A 567 -22.46 -18.18 2.16
N GLU A 568 -22.29 -17.25 3.09
CA GLU A 568 -22.54 -15.84 2.86
C GLU A 568 -21.56 -15.23 1.85
N MET A 569 -20.30 -15.69 1.83
CA MET A 569 -19.34 -15.27 0.81
C MET A 569 -19.81 -15.64 -0.61
N LYS A 570 -20.49 -16.77 -0.82
CA LYS A 570 -21.07 -17.14 -2.12
C LYS A 570 -22.16 -16.14 -2.53
N ARG A 571 -23.07 -15.81 -1.60
CA ARG A 571 -24.09 -14.78 -1.81
C ARG A 571 -23.45 -13.44 -2.13
N ALA A 572 -22.42 -13.08 -1.38
CA ALA A 572 -21.72 -11.81 -1.53
C ALA A 572 -21.02 -11.69 -2.89
N ARG A 573 -20.40 -12.77 -3.39
CA ARG A 573 -19.81 -12.84 -4.74
C ARG A 573 -20.87 -12.63 -5.83
N ALA A 574 -22.04 -13.23 -5.71
CA ALA A 574 -23.14 -13.07 -6.67
C ALA A 574 -23.85 -11.70 -6.61
N ALA A 575 -23.71 -10.97 -5.51
CA ALA A 575 -24.39 -9.69 -5.31
C ALA A 575 -23.85 -8.57 -6.22
N LYS A 576 -24.68 -7.55 -6.44
CA LYS A 576 -24.32 -6.35 -7.23
C LYS A 576 -24.01 -5.12 -6.37
N LYS A 577 -24.33 -5.20 -5.08
CA LYS A 577 -24.18 -4.13 -4.10
C LYS A 577 -23.17 -4.55 -3.05
N SER A 578 -22.45 -3.59 -2.44
CA SER A 578 -21.44 -3.88 -1.43
C SER A 578 -21.99 -4.71 -0.27
N GLN A 579 -21.19 -5.68 0.15
CA GLN A 579 -21.54 -6.72 1.13
C GLN A 579 -20.63 -6.60 2.34
N VAL A 580 -21.17 -6.70 3.54
CA VAL A 580 -20.40 -6.69 4.78
C VAL A 580 -20.71 -7.94 5.60
N LEU A 581 -19.70 -8.77 5.82
CA LEU A 581 -19.80 -9.98 6.62
C LEU A 581 -19.02 -9.73 7.91
N VAL A 582 -19.68 -9.83 9.05
CA VAL A 582 -19.06 -9.67 10.37
C VAL A 582 -18.93 -11.04 11.01
N ILE A 583 -17.76 -11.36 11.55
CA ILE A 583 -17.52 -12.59 12.28
C ILE A 583 -16.75 -12.33 13.57
N ASP A 584 -17.21 -12.92 14.66
CA ASP A 584 -16.49 -12.91 15.94
C ASP A 584 -15.22 -13.78 15.85
N THR A 585 -14.10 -13.23 16.27
CA THR A 585 -12.79 -13.91 16.24
C THR A 585 -12.06 -13.77 17.57
N THR A 586 -11.11 -14.67 17.83
CA THR A 586 -10.23 -14.58 19.00
C THR A 586 -8.92 -13.90 18.66
N HIS A 587 -8.51 -12.92 19.48
CA HIS A 587 -7.17 -12.33 19.41
C HIS A 587 -6.09 -13.19 20.09
N ARG A 588 -6.49 -14.22 20.84
CA ARG A 588 -5.58 -15.04 21.67
C ARG A 588 -4.85 -16.13 20.89
N ARG A 589 -5.28 -16.41 19.66
CA ARG A 589 -4.65 -17.38 18.76
C ARG A 589 -4.15 -16.66 17.51
N THR A 590 -2.94 -17.01 17.10
CA THR A 590 -2.32 -16.57 15.84
C THR A 590 -1.58 -17.74 15.21
N THR A 591 -1.08 -17.59 13.98
CA THR A 591 -0.24 -18.63 13.38
C THR A 591 1.12 -18.64 14.06
N ASP A 592 1.43 -19.71 14.80
CA ASP A 592 2.72 -19.91 15.50
C ASP A 592 3.91 -20.07 14.54
N ASP A 593 3.65 -20.54 13.32
CA ASP A 593 4.68 -20.73 12.30
C ASP A 593 5.26 -19.40 11.81
N GLY A 594 6.59 -19.30 11.86
CA GLY A 594 7.37 -18.27 11.19
C GLY A 594 7.80 -17.14 12.11
N GLY A 595 7.94 -15.95 11.54
CA GLY A 595 8.39 -14.76 12.24
C GLY A 595 9.91 -14.61 12.36
N ALA A 596 10.31 -13.41 12.75
CA ALA A 596 11.70 -13.03 13.01
C ALA A 596 11.71 -12.01 14.16
N TRP A 597 12.88 -11.82 14.77
CA TRP A 597 13.01 -10.80 15.80
C TRP A 597 12.66 -9.41 15.25
N TRP A 598 11.92 -8.65 16.06
CA TRP A 598 11.58 -7.27 15.81
C TRP A 598 12.08 -6.43 16.99
N GLU A 599 12.84 -5.38 16.70
CA GLU A 599 13.34 -4.46 17.71
C GLU A 599 12.19 -3.58 18.21
N VAL A 600 11.61 -3.99 19.34
CA VAL A 600 10.71 -3.18 20.15
C VAL A 600 11.44 -2.87 21.44
N ALA A 601 11.66 -1.58 21.71
CA ALA A 601 12.37 -1.16 22.90
C ALA A 601 11.56 -1.53 24.16
N VAL A 602 12.17 -2.33 25.04
CA VAL A 602 11.59 -2.72 26.33
C VAL A 602 12.22 -1.87 27.44
N PRO A 603 11.43 -1.34 28.41
CA PRO A 603 11.95 -0.51 29.50
C PRO A 603 13.12 -1.16 30.26
N GLN A 604 14.17 -0.37 30.54
CA GLN A 604 15.35 -0.83 31.29
C GLN A 604 15.05 -1.06 32.78
N VAL A 605 14.04 -0.40 33.34
CA VAL A 605 13.66 -0.47 34.76
C VAL A 605 12.15 -0.65 34.86
N SER A 606 11.72 -1.56 35.73
CA SER A 606 10.30 -1.80 36.05
C SER A 606 10.17 -2.57 37.36
N GLU A 607 9.12 -2.30 38.13
CA GLU A 607 8.74 -3.11 39.30
C GLU A 607 8.15 -4.48 38.88
N ARG A 608 7.76 -4.63 37.60
CA ARG A 608 7.23 -5.88 37.06
C ARG A 608 8.37 -6.79 36.60
N ALA A 609 8.52 -7.95 37.25
CA ALA A 609 9.52 -8.96 36.89
C ALA A 609 9.44 -9.35 35.39
N GLY A 610 8.24 -9.51 34.83
CA GLY A 610 8.06 -9.82 33.41
C GLY A 610 8.70 -8.80 32.46
N VAL A 611 8.66 -7.50 32.80
CA VAL A 611 9.32 -6.45 31.98
C VAL A 611 10.83 -6.54 32.10
N VAL A 612 11.36 -6.82 33.29
CA VAL A 612 12.81 -7.02 33.51
C VAL A 612 13.31 -8.23 32.72
N ASP A 613 12.54 -9.32 32.68
CA ASP A 613 12.84 -10.52 31.91
C ASP A 613 12.81 -10.24 30.41
N ALA A 614 11.77 -9.56 29.93
CA ALA A 614 11.64 -9.15 28.54
C ALA A 614 12.77 -8.20 28.11
N HIS A 615 13.23 -7.30 28.99
CA HIS A 615 14.36 -6.42 28.72
C HIS A 615 15.66 -7.19 28.55
N ARG A 616 15.92 -8.20 29.40
CA ARG A 616 17.07 -9.09 29.25
C ARG A 616 17.04 -9.83 27.91
N ALA A 617 15.89 -10.42 27.57
CA ALA A 617 15.70 -11.08 26.28
C ALA A 617 15.88 -10.12 25.08
N TYR A 618 15.43 -8.86 25.21
CA TYR A 618 15.65 -7.81 24.22
C TYR A 618 17.14 -7.52 24.02
N LEU A 619 17.93 -7.35 25.10
CA LEU A 619 19.37 -7.11 25.02
C LEU A 619 20.09 -8.29 24.37
N ASP A 620 19.74 -9.52 24.75
CA ASP A 620 20.31 -10.74 24.17
C ASP A 620 20.01 -10.84 22.68
N ALA A 621 18.77 -10.59 22.27
CA ALA A 621 18.38 -10.62 20.85
C ALA A 621 19.07 -9.53 20.03
N LYS A 622 19.26 -8.34 20.63
CA LYS A 622 19.95 -7.19 20.00
C LYS A 622 21.42 -7.48 19.69
N THR A 623 22.06 -8.44 20.34
CA THR A 623 23.43 -8.87 19.99
C THR A 623 23.53 -9.44 18.57
N ARG A 624 22.43 -9.97 18.02
CA ARG A 624 22.34 -10.51 16.65
C ARG A 624 22.09 -9.44 15.59
N GLN A 625 21.80 -8.21 16.00
CA GLN A 625 21.56 -7.10 15.08
C GLN A 625 22.85 -6.67 14.41
N ARG A 626 22.86 -6.66 13.07
CA ARG A 626 23.99 -6.15 12.31
C ARG A 626 24.08 -4.63 12.42
N ARG A 627 25.27 -4.12 12.76
CA ARG A 627 25.57 -2.70 12.93
C ARG A 627 26.09 -2.04 11.66
#